data_AF-A0A179B828-F1
#
_entry.id   AF-A0A179B828-F1
#
_cell.length_a   1.000
_cell.length_b   1.000
_cell.length_c   1.000
_cell.angle_alpha   90.00
_cell.angle_beta   90.00
_cell.angle_gamma   90.00
#
_symmetry.space_group_name_H-M   'P 1'
#
loop_
_entity.id
_entity.type
_entity.pdbx_description
1 polymer ?
#
loop_
_entity_poly.entity_id
_entity_poly.type
_entity_poly.pdbx_seq_one_letter_code
_entity_poly.pdbx_strand_id
1 'polypeptide(L)' 'MQVIESPEINRHPSPRLGTAAEVRMEMARLYREARTGQMEVSDATKLAYLLTQLATLMRIDDLEQRTAALERILKSEVKR' A
#
# COMPACT_ATOMS: atom_id res chain seq x y z
N MET A 1 20.83 23.01 25.18
CA MET A 1 19.88 23.10 24.05
C MET A 1 20.23 21.99 23.08
N GLN A 2 19.51 20.88 23.07
CA GLN A 2 19.74 19.82 22.09
C GLN A 2 19.21 20.31 20.74
N VAL A 3 20.12 20.44 19.77
CA VAL A 3 19.78 20.73 18.38
C VAL A 3 19.04 19.51 17.87
N ILE A 4 17.71 19.62 17.71
CA ILE A 4 16.93 18.62 16.99
C ILE A 4 17.30 18.81 15.53
N GLU A 5 18.24 18.01 15.03
CA GLU A 5 18.49 17.91 13.59
C GLU A 5 17.16 17.53 12.94
N SER A 6 16.58 18.47 12.19
CA SER A 6 15.37 18.24 11.42
C SER A 6 15.70 17.18 10.37
N PRO A 7 14.96 16.07 10.29
CA PRO A 7 15.29 15.01 9.35
C PRO A 7 15.19 15.56 7.94
N GLU A 8 16.23 15.33 7.12
CA GLU A 8 16.20 15.67 5.70
C GLU A 8 14.95 15.04 5.08
N ILE A 9 14.01 15.88 4.63
CA ILE A 9 12.81 15.42 3.95
C ILE A 9 13.27 14.83 2.63
N ASN A 10 13.41 13.51 2.58
CA ASN A 10 13.92 12.81 1.42
C ASN A 10 12.96 13.05 0.23
N ARG A 11 13.42 13.84 -0.75
CA ARG A 11 12.66 14.28 -1.93
C ARG A 11 12.60 13.19 -3.02
N HIS A 12 12.62 11.92 -2.65
CA HIS A 12 12.37 10.87 -3.63
C HIS A 12 10.95 11.04 -4.21
N PRO A 13 10.79 10.94 -5.54
CA PRO A 13 9.48 11.04 -6.16
C PRO A 13 8.54 10.03 -5.50
N SER A 14 7.37 10.49 -5.07
CA SER A 14 6.40 9.67 -4.36
C SER A 14 6.10 8.40 -5.18
N PRO A 15 6.17 7.21 -4.56
CA PRO A 15 5.89 5.98 -5.28
C PRO A 15 4.46 6.00 -5.81
N ARG A 16 4.26 5.46 -7.01
CA ARG A 16 2.92 5.19 -7.50
C ARG A 16 2.38 3.99 -6.73
N LEU A 17 1.21 4.16 -6.10
CA LEU A 17 0.56 3.14 -5.28
C LEU A 17 -0.91 2.99 -5.68
N GLY A 18 -1.20 3.05 -6.98
CA GLY A 18 -2.55 2.98 -7.54
C GLY A 18 -3.07 1.55 -7.72
N THR A 19 -2.17 0.56 -7.72
CA THR A 19 -2.55 -0.86 -7.77
C THR A 19 -1.82 -1.70 -6.72
N ALA A 20 -2.40 -2.86 -6.38
CA ALA A 20 -1.74 -3.83 -5.51
C ALA A 20 -0.39 -4.32 -6.10
N ALA A 21 -0.23 -4.30 -7.43
CA ALA A 21 1.04 -4.66 -8.07
C ALA A 21 2.13 -3.62 -7.79
N GLU A 22 1.79 -2.35 -7.86
CA GLU A 22 2.70 -1.26 -7.53
C GLU A 22 3.08 -1.27 -6.05
N VAL A 23 2.13 -1.51 -5.15
CA VAL A 23 2.41 -1.69 -3.72
C VAL A 23 3.39 -2.83 -3.47
N ARG A 24 3.23 -3.98 -4.16
CA ARG A 24 4.18 -5.10 -4.04
C ARG A 24 5.59 -4.72 -4.50
N MET A 25 5.72 -3.97 -5.60
CA MET A 25 7.02 -3.51 -6.09
C MET A 25 7.71 -2.60 -5.08
N GLU A 26 6.94 -1.71 -4.45
CA GLU A 26 7.40 -0.83 -3.39
C GLU A 26 7.89 -1.61 -2.16
N MET A 27 7.11 -2.59 -1.69
CA MET A 27 7.51 -3.47 -0.59
C MET A 27 8.80 -4.25 -0.90
N ALA A 28 8.95 -4.72 -2.14
CA ALA A 28 10.17 -5.40 -2.56
C ALA A 28 11.39 -4.45 -2.57
N ARG A 29 11.18 -3.17 -2.90
CA ARG A 29 12.24 -2.15 -2.81
C ARG A 29 12.67 -1.92 -1.36
N LEU A 30 11.71 -1.69 -0.45
CA LEU A 30 12.00 -1.51 0.98
C LEU A 30 12.78 -2.69 1.56
N TYR A 31 12.38 -3.92 1.20
CA TYR A 31 13.10 -5.12 1.64
C TYR A 31 14.56 -5.13 1.16
N ARG A 32 14.80 -4.80 -0.12
CA ARG A 32 16.17 -4.74 -0.66
C ARG A 32 16.99 -3.67 0.04
N GLU A 33 16.47 -2.44 0.15
CA GLU A 33 17.15 -1.32 0.80
C GLU A 33 17.54 -1.65 2.24
N ALA A 34 16.61 -2.22 3.01
CA ALA A 34 16.88 -2.68 4.37
C ALA A 34 17.92 -3.79 4.41
N ARG A 35 17.82 -4.78 3.51
CA ARG A 35 18.74 -5.93 3.47
C ARG A 35 20.17 -5.54 3.10
N THR A 36 20.33 -4.49 2.29
CA THR A 36 21.62 -3.95 1.87
C THR A 36 22.15 -2.83 2.76
N GLY A 37 21.46 -2.51 3.86
CA GLY A 37 21.87 -1.46 4.80
C GLY A 37 21.74 -0.03 4.26
N GLN A 38 20.97 0.17 3.18
CA GLN A 38 20.66 1.50 2.64
C GLN A 38 19.52 2.19 3.41
N MET A 39 18.78 1.42 4.22
CA MET A 39 17.71 1.89 5.09
C MET A 39 17.73 1.08 6.39
N GLU A 40 17.38 1.70 7.51
CA GLU A 40 17.18 0.99 8.77
C GLU A 40 16.00 0.01 8.67
N VAL A 41 16.19 -1.21 9.17
CA VAL A 41 15.15 -2.26 9.14
C VAL A 41 13.89 -1.80 9.88
N SER A 42 14.05 -1.01 10.95
CA SER A 42 12.93 -0.48 11.72
C SER A 42 12.08 0.50 10.90
N ASP A 43 12.69 1.35 10.09
CA ASP A 43 11.98 2.29 9.22
C ASP A 43 11.34 1.58 8.04
N ALA A 44 12.03 0.62 7.42
CA ALA A 44 11.47 -0.23 6.38
C ALA A 44 10.22 -0.98 6.87
N THR A 45 10.23 -1.45 8.13
CA THR A 45 9.09 -2.16 8.74
C THR A 45 7.89 -1.22 8.93
N LYS A 46 8.10 0.01 9.39
CA LYS A 46 7.02 1.01 9.53
C LYS A 46 6.38 1.34 8.18
N LEU A 47 7.21 1.52 7.14
CA LEU A 47 6.73 1.77 5.78
C LEU A 47 6.00 0.56 5.21
N ALA A 48 6.52 -0.65 5.40
CA ALA A 48 5.88 -1.88 4.96
C ALA A 48 4.51 -2.10 5.62
N TYR A 49 4.36 -1.71 6.89
CA TYR A 49 3.06 -1.73 7.57
C TYR A 49 2.05 -0.82 6.85
N LEU A 50 2.41 0.43 6.56
CA LEU A 50 1.53 1.36 5.84
C LEU A 50 1.14 0.83 4.45
N LEU A 51 2.11 0.27 3.70
CA LEU A 51 1.84 -0.35 2.40
C LEU A 51 0.91 -1.56 2.51
N THR A 52 1.03 -2.35 3.57
CA THR A 52 0.14 -3.49 3.84
C THR A 52 -1.29 -3.04 4.09
N GLN A 53 -1.47 -1.95 4.87
CA GLN A 53 -2.80 -1.37 5.08
C GLN A 53 -3.40 -0.86 3.77
N LEU A 54 -2.60 -0.22 2.92
CA LEU A 54 -3.06 0.25 1.62
C LEU A 54 -3.49 -0.92 0.71
N ALA A 55 -2.67 -1.97 0.60
CA ALA A 55 -3.02 -3.17 -0.16
C ALA A 55 -4.29 -3.86 0.36
N THR A 56 -4.54 -3.77 1.67
CA THR A 56 -5.76 -4.30 2.29
C THR A 56 -6.99 -3.50 1.87
N LEU A 57 -6.93 -2.17 1.93
CA LEU A 57 -8.02 -1.29 1.50
C LEU A 57 -8.35 -1.48 0.01
N MET A 58 -7.33 -1.58 -0.84
CA MET A 58 -7.52 -1.87 -2.28
C MET A 58 -8.26 -3.19 -2.52
N ARG A 59 -7.95 -4.21 -1.73
CA ARG A 59 -8.58 -5.53 -1.85
C ARG A 59 -10.02 -5.52 -1.35
N ILE A 60 -10.30 -4.75 -0.29
CA ILE A 60 -11.66 -4.56 0.22
C ILE A 60 -12.50 -3.88 -0.87
N ASP A 61 -12.01 -2.79 -1.47
CA ASP A 61 -12.71 -2.08 -2.54
C ASP A 61 -12.99 -2.97 -3.77
N ASP A 62 -12.00 -3.76 -4.24
CA ASP A 62 -12.22 -4.74 -5.33
C ASP A 62 -13.34 -5.74 -4.98
N LEU A 63 -13.31 -6.29 -3.77
CA LEU A 63 -14.31 -7.26 -3.31
C LEU A 63 -15.69 -6.62 -3.18
N GLU A 64 -15.79 -5.39 -2.67
CA GLU A 64 -17.04 -4.64 -2.57
C GLU A 64 -17.64 -4.37 -3.95
N GLN A 65 -16.82 -3.94 -4.92
CA GLN A 65 -17.26 -3.70 -6.30
C GLN A 65 -17.79 -4.98 -6.97
N ARG A 66 -17.06 -6.10 -6.80
CA ARG A 66 -17.47 -7.40 -7.32
C ARG A 66 -18.74 -7.91 -6.64
N THR A 67 -18.88 -7.73 -5.33
CA THR A 67 -20.08 -8.08 -4.58
C THR A 67 -21.29 -7.27 -5.06
N ALA A 68 -21.13 -5.96 -5.21
CA ALA A 68 -22.18 -5.08 -5.74
C ALA A 68 -22.61 -5.47 -7.17
N ALA A 69 -21.67 -5.91 -8.01
CA ALA A 69 -21.99 -6.40 -9.35
C ALA A 69 -22.84 -7.69 -9.29
N LEU A 70 -22.47 -8.66 -8.44
CA LEU A 70 -23.23 -9.88 -8.24
C LEU A 70 -24.63 -9.61 -7.68
N GLU A 71 -24.77 -8.72 -6.70
CA GLU A 71 -26.07 -8.32 -6.15
C GLU A 71 -26.98 -7.68 -7.20
N ARG A 72 -26.43 -6.89 -8.12
CA ARG A 72 -27.20 -6.30 -9.24
C ARG A 72 -27.71 -7.37 -10.19
N ILE A 73 -26.86 -8.35 -10.53
CA ILE A 73 -27.24 -9.48 -11.39
C ILE A 73 -28.37 -10.27 -10.73
N LEU A 74 -28.21 -10.66 -9.47
CA LEU A 74 -29.21 -11.42 -8.73
C LEU A 74 -30.55 -10.68 -8.64
N LYS A 75 -30.53 -9.37 -8.33
CA LYS A 75 -31.74 -8.53 -8.31
C LYS A 75 -32.42 -8.42 -9.68
N SER A 76 -31.66 -8.51 -10.77
CA SER A 76 -32.22 -8.48 -12.13
C SER A 76 -32.87 -9.81 -12.53
N GLU A 77 -32.38 -10.93 -12.04
CA GLU A 77 -32.92 -12.27 -12.31
C GLU A 77 -34.20 -12.52 -11.52
N VAL A 78 -34.27 -12.09 -10.25
CA VAL A 78 -35.46 -12.23 -9.40
C VAL A 78 -36.65 -11.35 -9.87
N LYS A 79 -36.37 -10.29 -10.65
CA LYS A 79 -37.40 -9.42 -11.22
C LYS A 79 -37.99 -9.92 -12.55
N ARG A 80 -37.46 -11.00 -13.12
CA ARG A 80 -38.02 -11.67 -14.31
C ARG A 80 -38.96 -12.79 -13.91
#